data_AF-A0A6A7LH46-F1
#
_entry.id   AF-A0A6A7LH46-F1
#
_cell.length_a   1.000
_cell.length_b   1.000
_cell.length_c   1.000
_cell.angle_alpha   90.00
_cell.angle_beta   90.00
_cell.angle_gamma   90.00
#
_symmetry.space_group_name_H-M   'P 1'
#
loop_
_entity.id
_entity.type
_entity.pdbx_description
1 polymer ?
#
loop_
_entity_poly.entity_id
_entity_poly.type
_entity_poly.pdbx_seq_one_letter_code
_entity_poly.pdbx_strand_id
1 'polypeptide(L)' 'MNDFKGINVDWLTEENVRSYAGYPLLGKDRSMGVLEIFNDKAFSPRDFELAQLLSAELSGEISKLY' A
#
# COMPACT_ATOMS: atom_id res chain seq x y z
N MET A 1 6.94 -14.55 -20.33
CA MET A 1 6.06 -14.23 -19.20
C MET A 1 6.82 -13.20 -18.39
N ASN A 2 6.31 -11.97 -18.28
CA ASN A 2 7.07 -10.84 -17.72
C ASN A 2 7.41 -11.11 -16.25
N ASP A 3 8.71 -11.14 -15.95
CA ASP A 3 9.30 -11.20 -14.62
C ASP A 3 8.95 -9.91 -13.86
N PHE A 4 7.81 -9.89 -13.15
CA PHE A 4 7.59 -8.97 -12.05
C PHE A 4 8.43 -9.46 -10.86
N LYS A 5 9.75 -9.26 -10.93
CA LYS A 5 10.70 -9.59 -9.85
C LYS A 5 10.31 -8.85 -8.57
N GLY A 6 9.56 -9.51 -7.69
CA GLY A 6 9.20 -9.00 -6.37
C GLY A 6 7.80 -9.37 -5.88
N ILE A 7 6.86 -9.64 -6.79
CA ILE A 7 5.52 -10.10 -6.40
C ILE A 7 5.47 -11.60 -6.64
N ASN A 8 5.59 -12.39 -5.57
CA ASN A 8 5.15 -13.77 -5.63
C ASN A 8 3.63 -13.72 -5.89
N VAL A 9 3.18 -14.01 -7.10
CA VAL A 9 1.75 -13.90 -7.44
C VAL A 9 0.92 -15.06 -6.90
N ASP A 10 1.60 -16.13 -6.48
CA ASP A 10 0.94 -17.34 -5.98
C ASP A 10 0.27 -17.05 -4.64
N TRP A 11 0.92 -16.31 -3.73
CA TRP A 11 0.31 -15.95 -2.45
C TRP A 11 -0.94 -15.06 -2.60
N LEU A 12 -0.96 -14.16 -3.60
CA LEU A 12 -2.16 -13.34 -3.88
C LEU A 12 -3.36 -14.24 -4.23
N THR A 13 -3.10 -15.33 -4.92
CA THR A 13 -4.11 -16.32 -5.30
C THR A 13 -4.51 -17.19 -4.12
N GLU A 14 -3.53 -17.68 -3.34
CA GLU A 14 -3.74 -18.51 -2.14
C GLU A 14 -4.55 -17.76 -1.06
N GLU A 15 -4.26 -16.48 -0.86
CA GLU A 15 -4.96 -15.60 0.09
C GLU A 15 -6.27 -14.99 -0.48
N ASN A 16 -6.66 -15.38 -1.71
CA ASN A 16 -7.85 -14.87 -2.40
C ASN A 16 -7.93 -13.34 -2.41
N VAL A 17 -6.80 -12.68 -2.67
CA VAL A 17 -6.74 -11.22 -2.81
C VAL A 17 -7.51 -10.79 -4.05
N ARG A 18 -8.45 -9.86 -3.87
CA ARG A 18 -9.31 -9.34 -4.94
C ARG A 18 -9.13 -7.85 -5.20
N SER A 19 -8.49 -7.13 -4.29
CA SER A 19 -8.13 -5.74 -4.49
C SER A 19 -6.83 -5.39 -3.79
N TYR A 20 -6.18 -4.35 -4.30
CA TYR A 20 -4.92 -3.81 -3.80
C TYR A 20 -4.97 -2.29 -3.85
N ALA A 21 -4.44 -1.65 -2.82
CA ALA A 21 -4.24 -0.20 -2.77
C ALA A 21 -2.86 0.09 -2.18
N GLY A 22 -2.05 0.83 -2.94
CA GLY A 22 -0.72 1.30 -2.52
C GLY A 22 -0.73 2.81 -2.33
N TYR A 23 -0.29 3.26 -1.15
CA TYR A 23 -0.18 4.69 -0.84
C TYR A 23 1.26 5.06 -0.52
N PRO A 24 1.81 6.12 -1.13
CA PRO A 24 3.20 6.51 -0.87
C PRO A 24 3.33 7.09 0.55
N LEU A 25 4.36 6.63 1.25
CA LEU A 25 4.79 7.23 2.51
C LEU A 25 5.79 8.33 2.17
N LEU A 26 5.41 9.59 2.38
CA LEU A 26 6.15 10.75 1.90
C LEU A 26 7.00 11.37 3.01
N GLY A 27 8.30 11.50 2.77
CA GLY A 27 9.17 12.43 3.50
C GLY A 27 9.17 13.80 2.82
N LYS A 28 9.97 14.74 3.33
CA LYS A 28 10.03 16.13 2.81
C LYS A 28 10.12 16.19 1.28
N ASP A 29 11.12 15.54 0.71
CA ASP A 29 11.43 15.67 -0.73
C ASP A 29 11.47 14.33 -1.47
N ARG A 30 11.04 13.23 -0.83
CA ARG A 30 11.07 11.89 -1.44
C ARG A 30 10.03 10.94 -0.87
N SER A 31 9.67 9.93 -1.67
CA SER A 31 8.99 8.74 -1.15
C SER A 31 9.96 7.91 -0.31
N MET A 32 9.52 7.56 0.90
CA MET A 32 10.23 6.75 1.88
C MET A 32 9.82 5.27 1.83
N GLY A 33 8.72 4.96 1.15
CA GLY A 33 8.14 3.63 1.05
C GLY A 33 6.70 3.68 0.55
N VAL A 34 6.02 2.53 0.62
CA VAL A 34 4.61 2.36 0.23
C VAL A 34 3.88 1.63 1.34
N LEU A 35 2.72 2.16 1.76
CA LEU A 35 1.72 1.42 2.52
C LEU A 35 0.94 0.54 1.56
N GLU A 36 1.18 -0.76 1.62
CA GLU A 36 0.52 -1.76 0.78
C GLU A 36 -0.66 -2.40 1.53
N ILE A 37 -1.86 -2.34 0.94
CA ILE A 37 -3.08 -2.93 1.50
C ILE A 37 -3.66 -3.90 0.48
N PHE A 38 -3.83 -5.15 0.88
CA PHE A 38 -4.46 -6.22 0.10
C PHE A 38 -5.77 -6.63 0.79
N ASN A 39 -6.79 -6.97 0.02
CA ASN A 39 -8.09 -7.32 0.57
C ASN A 39 -8.80 -8.40 -0.26
N ASP A 40 -9.59 -9.26 0.39
CA ASP A 40 -10.40 -10.31 -0.25
C ASP A 40 -11.72 -9.79 -0.86
N LYS A 41 -12.00 -8.49 -0.66
CA LYS A 41 -13.16 -7.76 -1.17
C LYS A 41 -12.71 -6.55 -1.98
N ALA A 42 -13.63 -5.99 -2.77
CA ALA A 42 -13.40 -4.71 -3.43
C ALA A 42 -13.40 -3.56 -2.40
N PHE A 43 -12.47 -2.61 -2.56
CA PHE A 43 -12.51 -1.38 -1.79
C PHE A 43 -13.69 -0.50 -2.18
N SER A 44 -14.32 0.09 -1.16
CA SER A 44 -15.27 1.19 -1.29
C SER A 44 -14.53 2.54 -1.38
N PRO A 45 -15.20 3.61 -1.84
CA PRO A 45 -14.63 4.96 -1.78
C PRO A 45 -14.12 5.36 -0.38
N ARG A 46 -14.83 4.93 0.67
CA ARG A 46 -14.45 5.22 2.07
C ARG A 46 -13.16 4.52 2.48
N ASP A 47 -12.89 3.33 1.95
CA ASP A 47 -11.64 2.62 2.25
C ASP A 47 -10.44 3.39 1.71
N PHE A 48 -10.58 4.01 0.54
CA PHE A 48 -9.53 4.85 -0.03
C PHE A 48 -9.31 6.14 0.77
N GLU A 49 -10.38 6.76 1.28
CA GLU A 49 -10.26 7.93 2.17
C GLU A 49 -9.51 7.57 3.47
N LEU A 50 -9.86 6.44 4.08
CA LEU A 50 -9.20 5.95 5.29
C LEU A 50 -7.73 5.61 5.03
N ALA A 51 -7.43 4.89 3.95
CA ALA A 51 -6.05 4.54 3.60
C ALA A 51 -5.19 5.79 3.31
N GLN A 52 -5.77 6.83 2.69
CA GLN A 52 -5.08 8.10 2.48
C GLN A 52 -4.75 8.81 3.80
N LEU A 53 -5.69 8.84 4.76
CA LEU A 53 -5.47 9.42 6.09
C LEU A 53 -4.37 8.66 6.86
N LEU A 54 -4.44 7.32 6.84
CA LEU A 54 -3.41 6.47 7.47
C LEU A 54 -2.04 6.70 6.85
N SER A 55 -1.95 6.77 5.52
CA SER A 55 -0.70 7.04 4.82
C SER A 55 -0.11 8.40 5.20
N ALA A 56 -0.95 9.43 5.33
CA ALA A 56 -0.50 10.77 5.72
C ALA A 56 0.06 10.80 7.16
N GLU A 57 -0.62 10.14 8.10
CA GLU A 57 -0.16 10.04 9.49
C GLU A 57 1.17 9.28 9.57
N LEU A 58 1.25 8.11 8.92
CA LEU A 58 2.46 7.29 8.90
C LEU A 58 3.63 8.02 8.22
N SER A 59 3.36 8.80 7.18
CA SER A 59 4.36 9.66 6.52
C SER A 59 4.99 10.63 7.51
N GLY A 60 4.17 11.29 8.34
CA GLY A 60 4.62 12.19 9.39
C GLY A 60 5.54 11.50 10.41
N GLU A 61 5.14 10.33 10.91
CA GLU A 61 5.95 9.59 11.89
C GLU A 61 7.24 9.02 11.30
N ILE A 62 7.18 8.43 10.12
CA ILE A 62 8.36 7.84 9.45
C ILE A 62 9.36 8.94 9.08
N SER A 63 8.90 10.13 8.69
CA SER A 63 9.78 11.26 8.38
C SER A 63 10.61 11.77 9.57
N LYS A 64 10.27 11.38 10.80
CA LYS A 64 11.07 11.70 11.99
C LYS A 64 12.24 10.74 12.19
N LEU A 65 12.21 9.57 11.54
CA LEU A 65 13.23 8.53 11.66
C LEU A 65 14.35 8.64 10.62
N TYR A 66 14.16 9.44 9.57
CA TYR A 66 15.06 9.57 8.42
C TYR A 66 15.20 11.02 7.97
#